data_AF-A0A8T5URM7-F1
#
_entry.id   AF-A0A8T5URM7-F1
#
_cell.length_a   1.000
_cell.length_b   1.000
_cell.length_c   1.000
_cell.angle_alpha   90.00
_cell.angle_beta   90.00
_cell.angle_gamma   90.00
#
_symmetry.space_group_name_H-M   'P 1'
#
loop_
_entity.id
_entity.type
_entity.pdbx_description
1 polymer ?
#
loop_
_entity_poly.entity_id
_entity_poly.type
_entity_poly.pdbx_seq_one_letter_code
_entity_poly.pdbx_strand_id
1 'polypeptide(L)'
;MSTGTSPFFGPPTFGNRAQAYREKFMTNADAMLEIMEACYEAGGRGIEAVPGGAVCKATKIMKETHNDYVVTGSTLPGPNPNVDDLIDVEAKVIFVHGAYSDLKNETLLKLLDDISSRGVIPGVATHNPLSTIQYIFENAPDVKAFLIPFNANGFMMGDKLALEELVDTNKDYYFMAMKTLDTGRLEPKKAFEYVSQHNI
;
A
#
# COMPACT_ATOMS: atom_id res chain seq x y z
N MET A 1 -2.93 2.97 -11.53
CA MET A 1 -2.07 3.77 -10.63
C MET A 1 -2.93 4.29 -9.49
N SER A 2 -2.43 4.21 -8.26
CA SER A 2 -3.14 4.65 -7.05
C SER A 2 -2.38 5.78 -6.35
N THR A 3 -3.12 6.69 -5.70
CA THR A 3 -2.56 7.66 -4.78
C THR A 3 -2.06 6.94 -3.52
N GLY A 4 -0.80 7.11 -3.16
CA GLY A 4 -0.25 6.58 -1.92
C GLY A 4 -0.51 7.52 -0.74
N THR A 5 -0.73 6.98 0.46
CA THR A 5 -1.12 7.78 1.64
C THR A 5 0.04 8.22 2.54
N SER A 6 1.29 7.79 2.28
CA SER A 6 2.45 8.20 3.09
C SER A 6 2.55 9.72 3.32
N PRO A 7 2.34 10.60 2.31
CA PRO A 7 2.35 12.04 2.54
C PRO A 7 1.32 12.54 3.55
N PHE A 8 0.19 11.86 3.73
CA PHE A 8 -0.86 12.25 4.65
C PHE A 8 -0.49 12.02 6.12
N PHE A 9 0.45 11.11 6.39
CA PHE A 9 0.93 10.80 7.74
C PHE A 9 2.21 11.55 8.13
N GLY A 10 2.97 12.02 7.14
CA GLY A 10 4.28 12.65 7.34
C GLY A 10 5.29 11.74 8.04
N PRO A 11 5.66 10.59 7.45
CA PRO A 11 6.60 9.67 8.08
C PRO A 11 8.01 10.27 8.21
N PRO A 12 8.84 9.78 9.15
CA PRO A 12 10.21 10.28 9.35
C PRO A 12 11.10 10.24 8.11
N THR A 13 10.79 9.37 7.15
CA THR A 13 11.49 9.27 5.87
C THR A 13 11.43 10.56 5.04
N PHE A 14 10.52 11.48 5.34
CA PHE A 14 10.41 12.79 4.68
C PHE A 14 11.29 13.88 5.35
N GLY A 15 12.08 13.52 6.36
CA GLY A 15 12.98 14.42 7.06
C GLY A 15 12.26 15.65 7.63
N ASN A 16 12.84 16.84 7.43
CA ASN A 16 12.32 18.09 7.99
C ASN A 16 10.90 18.47 7.49
N ARG A 17 10.40 17.86 6.41
CA ARG A 17 9.05 18.11 5.88
C ARG A 17 7.97 17.25 6.55
N ALA A 18 8.36 16.19 7.28
CA ALA A 18 7.45 15.24 7.90
C ALA A 18 6.39 15.94 8.78
N GLN A 19 6.84 16.86 9.65
CA GLN A 19 5.95 17.60 10.55
C GLN A 19 4.96 18.48 9.77
N ALA A 20 5.44 19.28 8.81
CA ALA A 20 4.58 20.16 8.01
C ALA A 20 3.51 19.37 7.22
N TYR A 21 3.87 18.19 6.70
CA TYR A 21 2.93 17.31 6.00
C TYR A 21 1.88 16.78 6.96
N ARG A 22 2.30 16.29 8.13
CA ARG A 22 1.39 15.79 9.16
C ARG A 22 0.41 16.86 9.63
N GLU A 23 0.90 18.08 9.92
CA GLU A 23 0.06 19.22 10.33
C GLU A 23 -0.96 19.60 9.25
N LYS A 24 -0.54 19.59 7.97
CA LYS A 24 -1.42 19.93 6.86
C LYS A 24 -2.49 18.87 6.61
N PHE A 25 -2.12 17.59 6.64
CA PHE A 25 -2.97 16.53 6.09
C PHE A 25 -3.65 15.65 7.14
N MET A 26 -2.98 15.26 8.23
CA MET A 26 -3.39 14.12 9.09
C MET A 26 -4.87 14.15 9.50
N THR A 27 -5.40 15.33 9.81
CA THR A 27 -6.79 15.53 10.25
C THR A 27 -7.65 16.33 9.26
N ASN A 28 -7.13 16.64 8.07
CA ASN A 28 -7.75 17.52 7.09
C ASN A 28 -8.08 16.75 5.80
N ALA A 29 -9.31 16.25 5.70
CA ALA A 29 -9.79 15.53 4.52
C ALA A 29 -9.77 16.41 3.26
N ASP A 30 -10.11 17.70 3.37
CA ASP A 30 -10.18 18.60 2.21
C ASP A 30 -8.79 18.78 1.57
N ALA A 31 -7.75 18.93 2.39
CA ALA A 31 -6.38 18.97 1.91
C ALA A 31 -5.93 17.65 1.26
N MET A 32 -6.41 16.50 1.75
CA MET A 32 -6.14 15.20 1.11
C MET A 32 -6.87 15.10 -0.24
N LEU A 33 -8.12 15.57 -0.31
CA LEU A 33 -8.94 15.57 -1.53
C LEU A 33 -8.30 16.38 -2.64
N GLU A 34 -7.71 17.54 -2.36
CA GLU A 34 -6.96 18.31 -3.36
C GLU A 34 -5.90 17.46 -4.08
N ILE A 35 -5.19 16.61 -3.34
CA ILE A 35 -4.17 15.71 -3.90
C ILE A 35 -4.80 14.53 -4.63
N MET A 36 -5.84 13.92 -4.06
CA MET A 36 -6.52 12.77 -4.66
C MET A 36 -7.20 13.13 -5.98
N GLU A 37 -7.84 14.30 -6.05
CA GLU A 37 -8.45 14.85 -7.26
C GLU A 37 -7.38 15.15 -8.32
N ALA A 38 -6.30 15.84 -7.95
CA ALA A 38 -5.20 16.11 -8.88
C ALA A 38 -4.59 14.80 -9.44
N CYS A 39 -4.45 13.75 -8.62
CA CYS A 39 -4.02 12.44 -9.09
C CYS A 39 -5.05 11.81 -10.05
N TYR A 40 -6.33 11.95 -9.76
CA TYR A 40 -7.42 11.40 -10.58
C TYR A 40 -7.50 12.07 -11.96
N GLU A 41 -7.41 13.41 -12.00
CA GLU A 41 -7.36 14.22 -13.23
C GLU A 41 -6.14 13.85 -14.08
N ALA A 42 -5.02 13.48 -13.46
CA ALA A 42 -3.82 13.00 -14.13
C ALA A 42 -3.91 11.53 -14.62
N GLY A 43 -5.06 10.87 -14.47
CA GLY A 43 -5.29 9.49 -14.90
C GLY A 43 -5.16 8.43 -13.81
N GLY A 44 -4.88 8.82 -12.57
CA GLY A 44 -4.97 7.93 -11.41
C GLY A 44 -6.41 7.45 -11.21
N ARG A 45 -6.60 6.22 -10.74
CA ARG A 45 -7.94 5.62 -10.59
C ARG A 45 -8.14 4.92 -9.26
N GLY A 46 -7.38 5.31 -8.25
CA GLY A 46 -7.56 4.72 -6.94
C GLY A 46 -6.65 5.27 -5.87
N ILE A 47 -6.74 4.65 -4.70
CA ILE A 47 -5.95 4.94 -3.51
C ILE A 47 -5.50 3.62 -2.86
N GLU A 48 -4.32 3.64 -2.26
CA GLU A 48 -3.92 2.66 -1.24
C GLU A 48 -4.09 3.32 0.14
N ALA A 49 -5.23 3.03 0.77
CA ALA A 49 -5.71 3.69 1.99
C ALA A 49 -5.16 3.03 3.26
N VAL A 50 -4.74 3.84 4.23
CA VAL A 50 -4.45 3.37 5.60
C VAL A 50 -5.46 4.04 6.54
N PRO A 51 -6.20 3.29 7.38
CA PRO A 51 -7.31 3.81 8.17
C PRO A 51 -6.81 4.56 9.41
N GLY A 52 -6.17 5.70 9.18
CA GLY A 52 -5.69 6.61 10.21
C GLY A 52 -5.94 8.06 9.83
N GLY A 53 -6.20 8.90 10.83
CA GLY A 53 -6.50 10.32 10.60
C GLY A 53 -7.77 10.49 9.75
N ALA A 54 -7.74 11.41 8.79
CA ALA A 54 -8.86 11.71 7.91
C ALA A 54 -8.88 10.90 6.58
N VAL A 55 -8.01 9.90 6.43
CA VAL A 55 -7.85 9.16 5.15
C VAL A 55 -9.14 8.50 4.70
N CYS A 56 -9.79 7.68 5.53
CA CYS A 56 -11.02 7.00 5.13
C CYS A 56 -12.16 7.98 4.80
N LYS A 57 -12.21 9.13 5.47
CA LYS A 57 -13.16 10.20 5.14
C LYS A 57 -12.93 10.74 3.73
N ALA A 58 -11.68 11.07 3.38
CA ALA A 58 -11.34 11.55 2.04
C ALA A 58 -11.57 10.46 0.96
N THR A 59 -11.20 9.21 1.25
CA THR A 59 -11.46 8.05 0.37
C THR A 59 -12.93 7.89 0.07
N LYS A 60 -13.80 7.98 1.10
CA LYS A 60 -15.24 7.85 0.93
C LYS A 60 -15.80 8.93 0.01
N ILE A 61 -15.37 10.18 0.18
CA ILE A 61 -15.80 11.29 -0.67
C ILE A 61 -15.39 11.03 -2.13
N MET A 62 -14.14 10.63 -2.39
CA MET A 62 -13.69 10.28 -3.75
C MET A 62 -14.49 9.13 -4.38
N LYS A 63 -14.88 8.15 -3.57
CA LYS A 63 -15.70 7.01 -4.03
C LYS A 63 -17.12 7.45 -4.41
N GLU A 64 -17.69 8.36 -3.64
CA GLU A 64 -19.04 8.92 -3.87
C GLU A 64 -19.09 9.86 -5.08
N THR A 65 -17.98 10.55 -5.39
CA THR A 65 -17.90 11.49 -6.51
C THR A 65 -17.41 10.86 -7.83
N HIS A 66 -16.65 9.75 -7.76
CA HIS A 66 -16.04 9.10 -8.92
C HIS A 66 -16.31 7.58 -8.93
N ASN A 67 -17.27 7.17 -9.77
CA ASN A 67 -17.75 5.77 -9.81
C ASN A 67 -16.67 4.73 -10.18
N ASP A 68 -15.62 5.12 -10.90
CA ASP A 68 -14.51 4.23 -11.31
C ASP A 68 -13.31 4.28 -10.34
N TYR A 69 -13.41 5.01 -9.22
CA TYR A 69 -12.33 5.12 -8.23
C TYR A 69 -12.18 3.82 -7.43
N VAL A 70 -11.03 3.17 -7.49
CA VAL A 70 -10.74 1.88 -6.84
C VAL A 70 -10.04 2.09 -5.51
N VAL A 71 -10.49 1.39 -4.47
CA VAL A 71 -9.87 1.43 -3.14
C VAL A 71 -9.14 0.12 -2.90
N THR A 72 -7.84 0.20 -2.65
CA THR A 72 -7.11 -0.81 -1.89
C THR A 72 -6.71 -0.19 -0.56
N GLY A 73 -6.29 -0.98 0.42
CA GLY A 73 -5.76 -0.40 1.64
C GLY A 73 -4.91 -1.34 2.46
N SER A 74 -4.22 -0.80 3.45
CA SER A 74 -3.43 -1.56 4.41
C SER A 74 -3.95 -1.32 5.82
N THR A 75 -3.99 -2.37 6.64
CA THR A 75 -4.37 -2.27 8.06
C THR A 75 -3.51 -1.22 8.80
N LEU A 76 -4.06 -0.57 9.83
CA LEU A 76 -3.27 0.36 10.64
C LEU A 76 -2.25 -0.41 11.51
N PRO A 77 -0.97 0.02 11.60
CA PRO A 77 -0.03 -0.54 12.55
C PRO A 77 -0.43 -0.19 13.99
N GLY A 78 -0.35 -1.15 14.93
CA GLY A 78 -0.60 -0.92 16.35
C GLY A 78 -1.45 -2.02 17.00
N PRO A 79 -2.24 -1.71 18.04
CA PRO A 79 -3.15 -2.68 18.63
C PRO A 79 -4.44 -2.85 17.83
N ASN A 80 -4.82 -1.84 17.03
CA ASN A 80 -6.08 -1.80 16.30
C ASN A 80 -5.79 -1.74 14.80
N PRO A 81 -5.93 -2.85 14.06
CA PRO A 81 -5.68 -2.91 12.62
C PRO A 81 -6.74 -2.21 11.77
N ASN A 82 -7.90 -1.87 12.35
CA ASN A 82 -9.00 -1.11 11.74
C ASN A 82 -9.46 -1.66 10.37
N VAL A 83 -9.66 -2.98 10.29
CA VAL A 83 -10.18 -3.64 9.08
C VAL A 83 -11.58 -3.12 8.71
N ASP A 84 -12.42 -2.86 9.72
CA ASP A 84 -13.79 -2.35 9.53
C ASP A 84 -13.81 -1.02 8.76
N ASP A 85 -12.91 -0.09 9.10
CA ASP A 85 -12.80 1.20 8.42
C ASP A 85 -12.45 1.05 6.93
N LEU A 86 -11.71 0.00 6.56
CA LEU A 86 -11.35 -0.30 5.16
C LEU A 86 -12.50 -0.97 4.41
N ILE A 87 -13.30 -1.78 5.10
CA ILE A 87 -14.54 -2.36 4.56
C ILE A 87 -15.57 -1.25 4.30
N ASP A 88 -15.70 -0.29 5.21
CA ASP A 88 -16.64 0.84 5.11
C ASP A 88 -16.34 1.77 3.92
N VAL A 89 -15.10 1.82 3.46
CA VAL A 89 -14.70 2.53 2.23
C VAL A 89 -14.63 1.61 1.00
N GLU A 90 -15.20 0.40 1.12
CA GLU A 90 -15.33 -0.60 0.05
C GLU A 90 -13.98 -1.00 -0.57
N ALA A 91 -12.94 -1.14 0.27
CA ALA A 91 -11.64 -1.65 -0.18
C ALA A 91 -11.79 -3.02 -0.84
N LYS A 92 -11.24 -3.17 -2.05
CA LYS A 92 -11.26 -4.43 -2.81
C LYS A 92 -10.18 -5.40 -2.36
N VAL A 93 -9.04 -4.86 -1.93
CA VAL A 93 -7.91 -5.60 -1.36
C VAL A 93 -7.52 -4.92 -0.06
N ILE A 94 -7.34 -5.70 1.00
CA ILE A 94 -6.79 -5.22 2.27
C ILE A 94 -5.47 -5.96 2.53
N PHE A 95 -4.39 -5.19 2.56
CA PHE A 95 -3.06 -5.66 2.88
C PHE A 95 -2.84 -5.64 4.40
N VAL A 96 -2.42 -6.77 4.97
CA VAL A 96 -1.92 -6.79 6.35
C VAL A 96 -0.59 -6.04 6.38
N HIS A 97 -0.52 -5.00 7.21
CA HIS A 97 0.63 -4.08 7.26
C HIS A 97 1.93 -4.77 7.69
N GLY A 98 3.07 -4.23 7.22
CA GLY A 98 4.43 -4.73 7.49
C GLY A 98 4.73 -5.01 8.96
N ALA A 99 4.16 -4.20 9.85
CA ALA A 99 4.28 -4.34 11.30
C ALA A 99 3.77 -5.69 11.85
N TYR A 100 2.84 -6.34 11.15
CA TYR A 100 2.35 -7.68 11.51
C TYR A 100 2.92 -8.74 10.56
N SER A 101 2.91 -8.46 9.25
CA SER A 101 3.30 -9.46 8.25
C SER A 101 4.76 -9.85 8.33
N ASP A 102 5.66 -8.91 8.63
CA ASP A 102 7.09 -9.22 8.71
C ASP A 102 7.45 -10.05 9.95
N LEU A 103 6.54 -10.14 10.93
CA LEU A 103 6.66 -11.03 12.08
C LEU A 103 6.47 -12.51 11.72
N LYS A 104 5.81 -12.81 10.58
CA LYS A 104 5.65 -14.18 10.04
C LYS A 104 5.11 -15.18 11.09
N ASN A 105 4.00 -14.81 11.73
CA ASN A 105 3.43 -15.57 12.84
C ASN A 105 1.91 -15.72 12.73
N GLU A 106 1.30 -16.36 13.72
CA GLU A 106 -0.14 -16.64 13.75
C GLU A 106 -1.01 -15.36 13.68
N THR A 107 -0.52 -14.22 14.18
CA THR A 107 -1.26 -12.95 14.09
C THR A 107 -1.46 -12.53 12.64
N LEU A 108 -0.43 -12.68 11.79
CA LEU A 108 -0.55 -12.42 10.35
C LEU A 108 -1.62 -13.33 9.72
N LEU A 109 -1.55 -14.64 9.99
CA LEU A 109 -2.48 -15.61 9.41
C LEU A 109 -3.93 -15.34 9.85
N LYS A 110 -4.15 -14.99 11.12
CA LYS A 110 -5.46 -14.60 11.64
C LYS A 110 -6.03 -13.35 10.98
N LEU A 111 -5.20 -12.34 10.72
CA LEU A 111 -5.64 -11.13 10.03
C LEU A 111 -5.99 -11.41 8.56
N LEU A 112 -5.21 -12.25 7.88
CA LEU A 112 -5.51 -12.67 6.50
C LEU A 112 -6.84 -13.43 6.43
N ASP A 113 -7.09 -14.34 7.38
CA ASP A 113 -8.33 -15.09 7.48
C ASP A 113 -9.52 -14.18 7.81
N ASP A 114 -9.38 -13.27 8.77
CA ASP A 114 -10.42 -12.27 9.11
C ASP A 114 -10.83 -11.47 7.87
N ILE A 115 -9.88 -10.89 7.14
CA ILE A 115 -10.15 -10.13 5.90
C ILE A 115 -10.89 -11.00 4.88
N SER A 116 -10.42 -12.23 4.65
CA SER A 116 -11.03 -13.18 3.71
C SER A 116 -12.46 -13.55 4.10
N SER A 117 -12.70 -13.81 5.39
CA SER A 117 -14.02 -14.18 5.94
C SER A 117 -15.07 -13.08 5.77
N ARG A 118 -14.62 -11.82 5.64
CA ARG A 118 -15.45 -10.63 5.39
C ARG A 118 -15.73 -10.41 3.90
N GLY A 119 -15.28 -11.33 3.02
CA GLY A 119 -15.49 -11.27 1.57
C GLY A 119 -14.56 -10.31 0.83
N VAL A 120 -13.46 -9.89 1.46
CA VAL A 120 -12.47 -8.98 0.87
C VAL A 120 -11.21 -9.77 0.51
N ILE A 121 -10.51 -9.38 -0.57
CA ILE A 121 -9.28 -10.05 -0.98
C ILE A 121 -8.18 -9.75 0.04
N PRO A 122 -7.63 -10.76 0.74
CA PRO A 122 -6.51 -10.54 1.64
C PRO A 122 -5.22 -10.34 0.84
N GLY A 123 -4.38 -9.42 1.31
CA GLY A 123 -3.04 -9.21 0.78
C GLY A 123 -2.01 -9.02 1.88
N VAL A 124 -0.74 -8.97 1.51
CA VAL A 124 0.38 -8.76 2.44
C VAL A 124 1.19 -7.54 2.02
N ALA A 125 1.23 -6.51 2.88
CA ALA A 125 2.19 -5.43 2.75
C ALA A 125 3.43 -5.77 3.58
N THR A 126 4.64 -5.57 3.06
CA THR A 126 5.87 -6.00 3.75
C THR A 126 6.98 -4.95 3.63
N HIS A 127 7.87 -4.88 4.61
CA HIS A 127 9.11 -4.10 4.55
C HIS A 127 10.33 -5.01 4.34
N ASN A 128 10.16 -6.33 4.42
CA ASN A 128 11.19 -7.37 4.26
C ASN A 128 10.77 -8.42 3.19
N PRO A 129 10.61 -7.99 1.93
CA PRO A 129 9.77 -8.67 0.95
C PRO A 129 10.12 -10.13 0.70
N LEU A 130 11.39 -10.46 0.41
CA LEU A 130 11.79 -11.84 0.09
C LEU A 130 11.40 -12.84 1.19
N SER A 131 11.77 -12.55 2.43
CA SER A 131 11.51 -13.46 3.56
C SER A 131 10.02 -13.59 3.86
N THR A 132 9.26 -12.50 3.73
CA THR A 132 7.84 -12.47 4.04
C THR A 132 7.01 -13.14 2.94
N ILE A 133 7.35 -12.92 1.67
CA ILE A 133 6.67 -13.58 0.55
C ILE A 133 6.90 -15.09 0.59
N GLN A 134 8.14 -15.55 0.83
CA GLN A 134 8.44 -16.98 0.97
C GLN A 134 7.61 -17.64 2.08
N TYR A 135 7.51 -16.99 3.24
CA TYR A 135 6.66 -17.47 4.32
C TYR A 135 5.20 -17.61 3.90
N ILE A 136 4.67 -16.66 3.14
CA ILE A 136 3.28 -16.70 2.65
C ILE A 136 3.09 -17.80 1.61
N PHE A 137 4.05 -18.03 0.70
CA PHE A 137 3.98 -19.14 -0.25
C PHE A 137 3.88 -20.49 0.45
N GLU A 138 4.55 -20.66 1.59
CA GLU A 138 4.54 -21.90 2.36
C GLU A 138 3.31 -22.04 3.27
N ASN A 139 2.85 -20.96 3.90
CA ASN A 139 1.88 -21.03 5.00
C ASN A 139 0.47 -20.50 4.65
N ALA A 140 0.35 -19.71 3.58
CA ALA A 140 -0.92 -19.14 3.12
C ALA A 140 -0.92 -19.01 1.58
N PRO A 141 -0.75 -20.12 0.83
CA PRO A 141 -0.56 -20.10 -0.62
C PRO A 141 -1.73 -19.49 -1.41
N ASP A 142 -2.92 -19.41 -0.82
CA ASP A 142 -4.11 -18.80 -1.44
C ASP A 142 -4.06 -17.26 -1.42
N VAL A 143 -3.17 -16.66 -0.61
CA VAL A 143 -2.98 -15.20 -0.58
C VAL A 143 -2.08 -14.81 -1.76
N LYS A 144 -2.68 -14.14 -2.75
CA LYS A 144 -2.02 -13.81 -4.02
C LYS A 144 -1.59 -12.35 -4.18
N ALA A 145 -2.03 -11.46 -3.30
CA ALA A 145 -1.79 -10.02 -3.44
C ALA A 145 -0.70 -9.53 -2.48
N PHE A 146 0.28 -8.80 -3.01
CA PHE A 146 1.41 -8.26 -2.23
C PHE A 146 1.62 -6.77 -2.49
N LEU A 147 1.90 -6.00 -1.43
CA LEU A 147 2.33 -4.61 -1.51
C LEU A 147 3.78 -4.53 -1.02
N ILE A 148 4.72 -4.21 -1.91
CA ILE A 148 6.16 -4.35 -1.64
C ILE A 148 6.95 -3.08 -2.00
N PRO A 149 8.03 -2.77 -1.28
CA PRO A 149 8.99 -1.77 -1.77
C PRO A 149 9.57 -2.26 -3.09
N PHE A 150 9.49 -1.45 -4.14
CA PHE A 150 10.00 -1.81 -5.45
C PHE A 150 10.36 -0.54 -6.23
N ASN A 151 11.65 -0.29 -6.46
CA ASN A 151 12.15 0.93 -7.09
C ASN A 151 13.55 0.74 -7.70
N ALA A 152 13.90 1.59 -8.66
CA ALA A 152 15.13 1.46 -9.44
C ALA A 152 16.41 1.45 -8.61
N ASN A 153 16.40 2.13 -7.45
CA ASN A 153 17.54 2.27 -6.55
C ASN A 153 17.70 1.10 -5.56
N GLY A 154 16.75 0.15 -5.50
CA GLY A 154 16.79 -0.92 -4.50
C GLY A 154 16.41 -0.49 -3.08
N PHE A 155 15.89 0.73 -2.90
CA PHE A 155 15.61 1.26 -1.57
C PHE A 155 14.56 0.42 -0.85
N MET A 156 14.95 -0.15 0.30
CA MET A 156 14.13 -1.07 1.12
C MET A 156 13.70 -2.37 0.42
N MET A 157 14.32 -2.75 -0.70
CA MET A 157 14.00 -4.02 -1.39
C MET A 157 14.69 -5.24 -0.76
N GLY A 158 15.73 -5.02 0.06
CA GLY A 158 16.63 -6.09 0.47
C GLY A 158 17.57 -6.45 -0.68
N ASP A 159 17.60 -7.72 -1.06
CA ASP A 159 18.29 -8.14 -2.30
C ASP A 159 17.41 -7.78 -3.51
N LYS A 160 17.82 -6.72 -4.21
CA LYS A 160 17.09 -6.15 -5.34
C LYS A 160 16.92 -7.17 -6.48
N LEU A 161 17.99 -7.86 -6.87
CA LEU A 161 17.98 -8.76 -8.03
C LEU A 161 17.11 -9.98 -7.74
N ALA A 162 17.24 -10.56 -6.55
CA ALA A 162 16.41 -11.70 -6.15
C ALA A 162 14.93 -11.30 -6.05
N LEU A 163 14.61 -10.07 -5.62
CA LEU A 163 13.22 -9.60 -5.56
C LEU A 163 12.65 -9.33 -6.96
N GLU A 164 13.42 -8.73 -7.86
CA GLU A 164 13.05 -8.55 -9.28
C GLU A 164 12.74 -9.92 -9.91
N GLU A 165 13.63 -10.90 -9.75
CA GLU A 165 13.43 -12.26 -10.26
C GLU A 165 12.19 -12.93 -9.67
N LEU A 166 11.98 -12.82 -8.35
CA LEU A 166 10.79 -13.37 -7.69
C LEU A 166 9.51 -12.77 -8.28
N VAL A 167 9.45 -11.44 -8.38
CA VAL A 167 8.28 -10.73 -8.92
C VAL A 167 8.00 -11.15 -10.37
N ASP A 168 9.03 -11.21 -11.19
CA ASP A 168 8.88 -11.47 -12.62
C ASP A 168 8.59 -12.92 -12.96
N THR A 169 9.04 -13.88 -12.15
CA THR A 169 8.79 -15.31 -12.36
C THR A 169 7.43 -15.78 -11.83
N ASN A 170 6.87 -15.10 -10.83
CA ASN A 170 5.63 -15.50 -10.15
C ASN A 170 4.38 -14.84 -10.77
N LYS A 171 4.01 -15.24 -12.00
CA LYS A 171 2.90 -14.63 -12.77
C LYS A 171 1.49 -14.87 -12.21
N ASP A 172 1.32 -15.88 -11.35
CA ASP A 172 0.03 -16.16 -10.69
C ASP A 172 -0.21 -15.31 -9.43
N TYR A 173 0.72 -14.40 -9.13
CA TYR A 173 0.68 -13.49 -8.00
C TYR A 173 0.60 -12.04 -8.49
N TYR A 174 -0.06 -11.20 -7.70
CA TYR A 174 -0.29 -9.80 -7.99
C TYR A 174 0.55 -8.94 -7.05
N PHE A 175 1.52 -8.23 -7.59
CA PHE A 175 2.39 -7.34 -6.83
C PHE A 175 1.98 -5.89 -7.10
N MET A 176 1.95 -5.09 -6.05
CA MET A 176 1.79 -3.64 -6.12
C MET A 176 3.04 -3.00 -5.52
N ALA A 177 3.64 -2.05 -6.23
CA ALA A 177 4.82 -1.36 -5.73
C ALA A 177 4.47 -0.18 -4.83
N MET A 178 5.15 -0.09 -3.69
CA MET A 178 5.26 1.10 -2.86
C MET A 178 6.69 1.65 -2.87
N LYS A 179 6.87 2.89 -2.41
CA LYS A 179 8.18 3.58 -2.33
C LYS A 179 8.90 3.68 -3.69
N THR A 180 8.15 3.68 -4.79
CA THR A 180 8.65 3.74 -6.17
C THR A 180 9.58 4.91 -6.43
N LEU A 181 9.40 6.03 -5.72
CA LEU A 181 10.20 7.25 -5.86
C LEU A 181 11.41 7.33 -4.92
N ASP A 182 11.70 6.31 -4.11
CA ASP A 182 12.77 6.35 -3.10
C ASP A 182 12.71 7.65 -2.28
N THR A 183 11.54 7.92 -1.68
CA THR A 183 11.31 9.14 -0.87
C THR A 183 11.51 10.46 -1.62
N GLY A 184 11.37 10.44 -2.95
CA GLY A 184 11.54 11.60 -3.82
C GLY A 184 12.96 11.79 -4.36
N ARG A 185 13.86 10.83 -4.13
CA ARG A 185 15.21 10.82 -4.71
C ARG A 185 15.23 10.39 -6.18
N LEU A 186 14.19 9.67 -6.62
CA LEU A 186 14.05 9.22 -7.99
C LEU A 186 13.05 10.10 -8.75
N GLU A 187 13.44 10.52 -9.95
CA GLU A 187 12.58 11.25 -10.88
C GLU A 187 11.35 10.39 -11.25
N PRO A 188 10.11 10.95 -11.25
CA PRO A 188 8.90 10.19 -11.54
C PRO A 188 8.97 9.38 -12.82
N LYS A 189 9.48 9.97 -13.91
CA LYS A 189 9.62 9.28 -15.20
C LYS A 189 10.47 8.00 -15.08
N LYS A 190 11.62 8.08 -14.40
CA LYS A 190 12.51 6.92 -14.20
C LYS A 190 11.85 5.86 -13.32
N ALA A 191 11.10 6.27 -12.30
CA ALA A 191 10.36 5.34 -11.46
C ALA A 191 9.30 4.56 -12.25
N PHE A 192 8.52 5.26 -13.08
CA PHE A 192 7.51 4.61 -13.93
C PHE A 192 8.13 3.69 -14.98
N GLU A 193 9.17 4.15 -15.68
CA GLU A 193 9.90 3.32 -16.66
C GLU A 193 10.41 2.04 -16.02
N TYR A 194 11.03 2.13 -14.84
CA TYR A 194 11.52 0.97 -14.11
C TYR A 194 10.39 0.01 -13.72
N VAL A 195 9.35 0.50 -13.04
CA VAL A 195 8.24 -0.35 -12.57
C VAL A 195 7.51 -1.03 -13.75
N SER A 196 7.36 -0.34 -14.88
CA SER A 196 6.67 -0.87 -16.06
C SER A 196 7.37 -2.06 -16.75
N GLN A 197 8.62 -2.34 -16.40
CA GLN A 197 9.39 -3.46 -16.96
C GLN A 197 9.22 -4.75 -16.15
N HIS A 198 8.55 -4.68 -14.99
CA HIS A 198 8.38 -5.79 -14.06
C HIS A 198 6.89 -6.16 -13.91
N ASN A 199 6.63 -7.32 -13.31
CA ASN A 199 5.27 -7.80 -12.99
C ASN A 199 4.66 -7.06 -11.78
N ILE A 200 4.45 -5.74 -11.93
CA ILE A 200 3.88 -4.82 -10.94
C ILE A 200 2.62 -4.15 -11.48
#